data_AF-A0A2S0T118-F1
#
_entry.id   AF-A0A2S0T118-F1
#
_cell.length_a   1.000
_cell.length_b   1.000
_cell.length_c   1.000
_cell.angle_alpha   90.00
_cell.angle_beta   90.00
_cell.angle_gamma   90.00
#
_symmetry.space_group_name_H-M   'P 1'
#
loop_
_entity.id
_entity.type
_entity.pdbx_description
1 polymer ?
#
loop_
_entity_poly.entity_id
_entity_poly.type
_entity_poly.pdbx_seq_one_letter_code
_entity_poly.pdbx_strand_id
1 'polypeptide(L)'
;MECQGGLVDTDKDGVKEAVWVDDVANAEILKSDKEGHFEIAGLAEGEYSLEETKAPTGYQKLTEDIVFKVNKNSFKEENRITVKNNQKAAIPLTGSNGFQTYVLVSCLLLGATALSAVVYFKKKA
;
A
#
# COMPACT_ATOMS: atom_id res chain seq x y z
N MET A 1 -11.10 17.73 16.63
CA MET A 1 -12.01 17.21 15.60
C MET A 1 -11.26 17.43 14.31
N GLU A 2 -10.60 16.39 13.81
CA GLU A 2 -9.92 16.47 12.50
C GLU A 2 -11.02 16.60 11.46
N CYS A 3 -11.07 17.73 10.76
CA CYS A 3 -12.00 17.90 9.65
C CYS A 3 -11.46 17.02 8.51
N GLN A 4 -11.85 15.74 8.49
CA GLN A 4 -11.58 14.82 7.39
C GLN A 4 -12.56 15.12 6.25
N GLY A 5 -12.42 16.32 5.70
CA GLY A 5 -13.14 16.74 4.53
C GLY A 5 -12.35 16.50 3.25
N GLY A 6 -12.94 16.79 2.10
CA GLY A 6 -12.23 16.80 0.83
C GLY A 6 -12.75 17.87 -0.11
N LEU A 7 -12.19 17.96 -1.30
CA LEU A 7 -12.49 19.02 -2.25
C LEU A 7 -13.53 18.54 -3.25
N VAL A 8 -14.47 19.38 -3.66
CA VAL A 8 -15.40 19.08 -4.75
C VAL A 8 -15.18 20.08 -5.88
N ASP A 9 -14.99 19.57 -7.10
CA ASP A 9 -15.13 20.38 -8.32
C ASP A 9 -16.60 20.79 -8.48
N THR A 10 -16.88 22.06 -8.25
CA THR A 10 -18.26 22.57 -8.25
C THR A 10 -18.70 23.05 -9.63
N ASP A 11 -17.89 22.86 -10.68
CA ASP A 11 -18.07 23.58 -11.93
C ASP A 11 -18.00 22.71 -13.22
N LYS A 12 -18.94 22.97 -14.14
CA LYS A 12 -18.92 22.47 -15.54
C LYS A 12 -18.41 23.54 -16.54
N ASP A 13 -18.04 24.73 -16.08
CA ASP A 13 -17.96 25.98 -16.86
C ASP A 13 -16.61 26.76 -16.74
N GLY A 14 -15.56 26.18 -16.15
CA GLY A 14 -14.17 26.62 -16.36
C GLY A 14 -13.47 27.47 -15.28
N VAL A 15 -14.01 27.62 -14.07
CA VAL A 15 -13.27 28.12 -12.89
C VAL A 15 -13.48 27.19 -11.70
N LYS A 16 -12.45 26.38 -11.42
CA LYS A 16 -12.41 25.40 -10.33
C LYS A 16 -12.17 26.10 -8.99
N GLU A 17 -13.20 26.60 -8.32
CA GLU A 17 -13.05 26.91 -6.88
C GLU A 17 -13.17 25.60 -6.09
N ALA A 18 -12.13 25.29 -5.32
CA ALA A 18 -12.11 24.05 -4.54
C ALA A 18 -12.91 24.25 -3.25
N VAL A 19 -14.08 23.62 -3.16
CA VAL A 19 -14.95 23.71 -1.98
C VAL A 19 -14.68 22.53 -1.07
N TRP A 20 -14.42 22.80 0.21
CA TRP A 20 -14.30 21.77 1.23
C TRP A 20 -15.66 21.21 1.62
N VAL A 21 -15.81 19.90 1.59
CA VAL A 21 -16.94 19.14 2.14
C VAL A 21 -16.49 18.34 3.34
N ASP A 22 -17.28 18.29 4.40
CA ASP A 22 -16.92 17.58 5.65
C ASP A 22 -16.99 16.05 5.52
N ASP A 23 -17.68 15.54 4.49
CA ASP A 23 -17.81 14.12 4.21
C ASP A 23 -16.90 13.71 3.05
N VAL A 24 -15.85 12.96 3.37
CA VAL A 24 -14.88 12.41 2.42
C VAL A 24 -15.54 11.56 1.32
N ALA A 25 -16.70 10.95 1.57
CA ALA A 25 -17.40 10.17 0.55
C ALA A 25 -17.90 11.04 -0.61
N ASN A 26 -18.09 12.34 -0.36
CA ASN A 26 -18.51 13.32 -1.36
C ASN A 26 -17.32 14.09 -1.96
N ALA A 27 -16.09 13.82 -1.52
CA ALA A 27 -14.89 14.43 -2.04
C ALA A 27 -14.52 13.90 -3.44
N GLU A 28 -13.86 14.74 -4.22
CA GLU A 28 -13.31 14.39 -5.51
C GLU A 28 -12.11 13.43 -5.35
N ILE A 29 -12.14 12.35 -6.14
CA ILE A 29 -11.03 11.41 -6.21
C ILE A 29 -10.10 11.85 -7.34
N LEU A 30 -8.95 12.36 -6.96
CA LEU A 30 -7.88 12.70 -7.89
C LEU A 30 -7.18 11.43 -8.36
N LYS A 31 -7.00 11.31 -9.67
CA LYS A 31 -6.34 10.16 -10.30
C LYS A 31 -5.17 10.64 -11.16
N SER A 32 -3.99 10.10 -10.88
CA SER A 32 -2.83 10.31 -11.75
C SER A 32 -3.09 9.78 -13.16
N ASP A 33 -2.62 10.51 -14.18
CA ASP A 33 -2.63 10.10 -15.57
C ASP A 33 -1.64 8.95 -15.85
N LYS A 34 -1.41 8.64 -17.14
CA LYS A 34 -0.52 7.53 -17.54
C LYS A 34 0.95 7.86 -17.29
N GLU A 35 1.26 9.14 -17.25
CA GLU A 35 2.57 9.73 -17.04
C GLU A 35 2.85 9.96 -15.53
N GLY A 36 1.83 9.79 -14.67
CA GLY A 36 1.94 9.90 -13.21
C GLY A 36 1.59 11.28 -12.66
N HIS A 37 0.92 12.14 -13.43
CA HIS A 37 0.60 13.51 -13.05
C HIS A 37 -0.88 13.71 -12.74
N PHE A 38 -1.16 14.64 -11.83
CA PHE A 38 -2.47 15.25 -11.61
C PHE A 38 -2.26 16.66 -11.06
N GLU A 39 -3.27 17.51 -11.19
CA GLU A 39 -3.20 18.91 -10.77
C GLU A 39 -4.44 19.28 -9.97
N ILE A 40 -4.24 20.15 -8.98
CA ILE A 40 -5.32 20.73 -8.16
C ILE A 40 -5.19 22.25 -8.27
N ALA A 41 -6.27 22.90 -8.70
CA ALA A 41 -6.35 24.36 -8.81
C ALA A 41 -7.46 24.89 -7.89
N GLY A 42 -7.40 26.18 -7.58
CA GLY A 42 -8.45 26.85 -6.79
C GLY A 42 -8.39 26.64 -5.29
N LEU A 43 -7.28 26.13 -4.76
CA LEU A 43 -7.04 26.08 -3.32
C LEU A 43 -6.71 27.47 -2.79
N ALA A 44 -7.32 27.84 -1.67
CA ALA A 44 -6.90 28.98 -0.89
C ALA A 44 -5.48 28.75 -0.34
N GLU A 45 -4.79 29.83 0.05
CA GLU A 45 -3.50 29.70 0.74
C GLU A 45 -3.70 28.99 2.09
N GLY A 46 -2.90 27.96 2.34
CA GLY A 46 -3.11 27.10 3.51
C GLY A 46 -2.24 25.86 3.49
N GLU A 47 -2.44 25.01 4.50
CA GLU A 47 -1.80 23.71 4.65
C GLU A 47 -2.84 22.62 4.42
N TYR A 48 -2.46 21.62 3.63
CA TYR A 48 -3.33 20.58 3.09
C TYR A 48 -2.64 19.22 3.21
N SER A 49 -3.43 18.15 3.20
CA SER A 49 -2.93 16.79 3.13
C SER A 49 -3.58 16.01 1.98
N LEU A 50 -2.82 15.09 1.38
CA LEU A 50 -3.36 14.09 0.45
C LEU A 50 -3.32 12.72 1.14
N GLU A 51 -4.49 12.09 1.26
CA GLU A 51 -4.59 10.67 1.56
C GLU A 51 -4.63 9.88 0.24
N GLU A 52 -3.66 8.98 0.02
CA GLU A 52 -3.74 8.06 -1.11
C GLU A 52 -4.87 7.07 -0.87
N THR A 53 -5.92 7.04 -1.69
CA THR A 53 -7.04 6.08 -1.51
C THR A 53 -6.77 4.73 -2.17
N LYS A 54 -5.98 4.72 -3.26
CA LYS A 54 -5.68 3.53 -4.06
C LYS A 54 -4.28 3.57 -4.66
N ALA A 55 -3.45 2.61 -4.27
CA ALA A 55 -2.12 2.43 -4.83
C ALA A 55 -2.14 1.93 -6.30
N PRO A 56 -1.13 2.28 -7.10
CA PRO A 56 -0.91 1.67 -8.41
C PRO A 56 -0.64 0.16 -8.34
N THR A 57 -0.82 -0.54 -9.46
CA THR A 57 -0.55 -1.99 -9.55
C THR A 57 0.92 -2.28 -9.22
N GLY A 58 1.16 -3.21 -8.28
CA GLY A 58 2.51 -3.59 -7.85
C GLY A 58 3.07 -2.72 -6.72
N TYR A 59 2.33 -1.72 -6.23
CA TYR A 59 2.72 -0.83 -5.14
C TYR A 59 1.88 -1.05 -3.88
N GLN A 60 2.40 -0.61 -2.74
CA GLN A 60 1.78 -0.62 -1.43
C GLN A 60 1.08 0.73 -1.20
N LYS A 61 -0.14 0.70 -0.66
CA LYS A 61 -0.86 1.93 -0.25
C LYS A 61 -0.02 2.66 0.79
N LEU A 62 0.15 3.97 0.61
CA LEU A 62 0.75 4.82 1.62
C LEU A 62 -0.07 4.74 2.92
N THR A 63 0.63 4.76 4.04
CA THR A 63 0.03 4.71 5.39
C THR A 63 0.00 6.08 6.05
N GLU A 64 0.77 7.02 5.53
CA GLU A 64 0.86 8.40 6.00
C GLU A 64 0.39 9.33 4.89
N ASP A 65 -0.26 10.42 5.30
CA ASP A 65 -0.70 11.47 4.42
C ASP A 65 0.48 12.32 3.91
N ILE A 66 0.31 12.88 2.71
CA ILE A 66 1.29 13.78 2.12
C ILE A 66 0.88 15.22 2.42
N VAL A 67 1.61 15.87 3.33
CA VAL A 67 1.36 17.26 3.70
C VAL A 67 2.00 18.21 2.70
N PHE A 68 1.27 19.24 2.29
CA PHE A 68 1.75 20.30 1.41
C PHE A 68 1.16 21.67 1.74
N LYS A 69 1.84 22.72 1.25
CA LYS A 69 1.44 24.12 1.47
C LYS A 69 1.13 24.83 0.16
N VAL A 70 -0.01 25.51 0.13
CA VAL A 70 -0.45 26.34 -0.99
C VAL A 70 -0.15 27.80 -0.69
N ASN A 71 0.49 28.48 -1.64
CA ASN A 71 0.71 29.92 -1.67
C ASN A 71 0.63 30.43 -3.13
N LYS A 72 0.74 31.75 -3.33
CA LYS A 72 0.66 32.40 -4.67
C LYS A 72 1.59 31.82 -5.74
N ASN A 73 2.70 31.19 -5.36
CA ASN A 73 3.68 30.63 -6.27
C ASN A 73 3.58 29.09 -6.41
N SER A 74 2.68 28.42 -5.69
CA SER A 74 2.63 26.94 -5.66
C SER A 74 2.27 26.31 -7.01
N PHE A 75 1.49 26.99 -7.87
CA PHE A 75 1.06 26.46 -9.17
C PHE A 75 2.10 26.62 -10.30
N LYS A 76 3.38 26.79 -9.95
CA LYS A 76 4.47 26.89 -10.94
C LYS A 76 5.14 25.53 -11.10
N GLU A 77 5.64 25.27 -12.31
CA GLU A 77 6.26 24.00 -12.69
C GLU A 77 7.43 23.61 -11.76
N GLU A 78 8.23 24.60 -11.34
CA GLU A 78 9.36 24.41 -10.44
C GLU A 78 8.96 23.99 -9.01
N ASN A 79 7.69 24.15 -8.63
CA ASN A 79 7.16 23.87 -7.29
C ASN A 79 6.34 22.58 -7.24
N ARG A 80 6.47 21.71 -8.25
CA ARG A 80 5.82 20.39 -8.28
C ARG A 80 6.22 19.54 -7.09
N ILE A 81 5.23 18.88 -6.50
CA ILE A 81 5.42 17.95 -5.40
C ILE A 81 5.46 16.53 -5.97
N THR A 82 6.49 15.77 -5.61
CA THR A 82 6.63 14.38 -6.01
C THR A 82 6.15 13.45 -4.91
N VAL A 83 5.11 12.67 -5.20
CA VAL A 83 4.63 11.60 -4.31
C VAL A 83 5.36 10.31 -4.64
N LYS A 84 6.12 9.76 -3.68
CA LYS A 84 6.86 8.51 -3.87
C LYS A 84 6.05 7.33 -3.36
N ASN A 85 5.87 6.35 -4.23
CA ASN A 85 5.13 5.12 -3.95
C ASN A 85 6.09 3.95 -3.69
N ASN A 86 5.76 3.07 -2.74
CA ASN A 86 6.62 1.94 -2.37
C ASN A 86 6.18 0.66 -3.08
N GLN A 87 7.08 0.01 -3.81
CA GLN A 87 6.75 -1.28 -4.47
C GLN A 87 6.42 -2.34 -3.42
N LYS A 88 5.49 -3.25 -3.75
CA LYS A 88 5.24 -4.43 -2.93
C LYS A 88 6.54 -5.21 -2.82
N ALA A 89 6.96 -5.47 -1.58
CA ALA A 89 8.06 -6.38 -1.36
C ALA A 89 7.67 -7.74 -1.96
N ALA A 90 8.52 -8.28 -2.83
CA ALA A 90 8.43 -9.68 -3.18
C ALA A 90 8.82 -10.46 -1.92
N ILE A 91 7.82 -10.93 -1.17
CA ILE A 91 8.11 -11.88 -0.10
C ILE A 91 8.70 -13.11 -0.81
N PRO A 92 9.96 -13.48 -0.55
CA PRO A 92 10.48 -14.71 -1.12
C PRO A 92 9.55 -15.84 -0.67
N LEU A 93 9.13 -16.70 -1.59
CA LEU A 93 8.45 -17.93 -1.22
C LEU A 93 9.40 -18.72 -0.31
N THR A 94 9.23 -18.62 1.02
CA THR A 94 10.00 -19.43 1.98
C THR A 94 9.48 -20.85 2.09
N GLY A 95 8.49 -21.23 1.26
CA GLY A 95 8.18 -22.62 0.93
C GLY A 95 9.18 -23.19 -0.08
N SER A 96 10.45 -23.30 0.32
CA SER A 96 11.43 -24.04 -0.48
C SER A 96 11.11 -25.53 -0.37
N ASN A 97 10.97 -26.22 -1.51
CA ASN A 97 10.80 -27.68 -1.59
C ASN A 97 11.83 -28.44 -0.75
N GLY A 98 13.01 -27.85 -0.51
CA GLY A 98 14.04 -28.41 0.36
C GLY A 98 13.59 -28.58 1.82
N PHE A 99 12.87 -27.61 2.41
CA PHE A 99 12.42 -27.73 3.79
C PHE A 99 11.40 -28.87 3.96
N GLN A 100 10.46 -28.98 3.03
CA GLN A 100 9.47 -30.06 3.04
C GLN A 100 10.11 -31.43 2.84
N THR A 101 11.13 -31.57 1.98
CA THR A 101 11.84 -32.85 1.82
C THR A 101 12.62 -33.23 3.07
N TYR A 102 13.29 -32.30 3.74
CA TYR A 102 13.98 -32.59 5.01
C TYR A 102 13.02 -33.05 6.11
N VAL A 103 11.87 -32.39 6.26
CA VAL A 103 10.84 -32.80 7.23
C VAL A 103 10.35 -34.21 6.93
N LEU A 104 9.97 -34.51 5.68
CA LEU A 104 9.47 -35.84 5.31
C LEU A 104 10.51 -36.96 5.49
N VAL A 105 11.77 -36.72 5.09
CA VAL A 105 12.86 -37.69 5.26
C VAL A 105 13.12 -37.95 6.75
N SER A 106 13.09 -36.91 7.59
CA SER A 106 13.27 -37.07 9.04
C SER A 106 12.15 -37.89 9.69
N CYS A 107 10.90 -37.67 9.28
CA CYS A 107 9.76 -38.45 9.76
C CYS A 107 9.87 -39.93 9.38
N LEU A 108 10.30 -40.25 8.14
CA LEU A 108 10.50 -41.63 7.69
C LEU A 108 11.61 -42.35 8.48
N LEU A 109 12.72 -41.66 8.75
CA LEU A 109 13.83 -42.23 9.54
C LEU A 109 13.41 -42.52 11.00
N LEU A 110 12.67 -41.60 11.63
CA LEU A 110 12.14 -41.81 12.99
C LEU A 110 11.12 -42.97 13.03
N GLY A 111 10.30 -43.12 12.00
CA GLY A 111 9.38 -44.26 11.88
C GLY A 111 10.12 -45.60 11.75
N ALA A 112 11.17 -45.66 10.92
CA ALA A 112 11.95 -46.87 10.71
C ALA A 112 12.75 -47.29 11.97
N THR A 113 13.30 -46.33 12.72
CA THR A 113 14.01 -46.63 13.98
C THR A 113 13.05 -47.13 15.06
N ALA A 114 11.86 -46.54 15.18
CA ALA A 114 10.84 -47.00 16.12
C ALA A 114 10.38 -48.44 15.84
N LEU A 115 10.12 -48.78 14.57
CA LEU A 115 9.75 -50.14 14.17
C LEU A 115 10.88 -51.15 14.44
N SER A 116 12.13 -50.78 14.13
CA SER A 116 13.30 -51.63 14.36
C SER A 116 13.51 -51.89 15.85
N ALA A 117 13.33 -50.87 16.70
CA ALA A 117 13.39 -51.01 18.15
C ALA A 117 12.31 -51.96 18.67
N VAL A 118 11.06 -51.81 18.23
CA VAL A 118 9.95 -52.70 18.61
C VAL A 118 10.25 -54.16 18.23
N VAL A 119 10.73 -54.42 17.01
CA VAL A 119 11.11 -55.77 16.56
C VAL A 119 12.26 -56.33 17.39
N TYR A 120 13.29 -55.53 17.67
CA TYR A 120 14.41 -55.94 18.51
C TYR A 120 13.96 -56.33 19.93
N PHE A 121 13.12 -55.52 20.57
CA PHE A 121 12.61 -55.81 21.90
C PHE A 121 11.68 -57.04 21.93
N LYS A 122 10.87 -57.27 20.88
CA LYS A 122 10.07 -58.50 20.77
C LYS A 122 10.88 -59.76 20.51
N LYS A 123 12.09 -59.65 19.93
CA LYS A 123 12.99 -60.79 19.68
C LYS A 123 13.90 -61.11 20.87
N LYS A 124 14.11 -60.13 21.75
CA LYS A 124 14.94 -60.25 22.97
C LYS A 124 14.14 -60.72 24.19
N ALA A 125 12.83 -60.49 24.22
CA ALA A 125 11.89 -61.07 25.19
C ALA A 125 11.56 -62.53 24.84
#